data_AF-A0A0J8FXH2-F1
#
_entry.id   AF-A0A0J8FXH2-F1
#
_cell.length_a   1.000
_cell.length_b   1.000
_cell.length_c   1.000
_cell.angle_alpha   90.00
_cell.angle_beta   90.00
_cell.angle_gamma   90.00
#
_symmetry.space_group_name_H-M   'P 1'
#
loop_
_entity.id
_entity.type
_entity.pdbx_description
1 polymer ?
#
loop_
_entity_poly.entity_id
_entity_poly.type
_entity_poly.pdbx_seq_one_letter_code
_entity_poly.pdbx_strand_id
1 'polypeptide(L)' 'MKLANATMLLANQALASDDVAVLSALGFSLAHIGELRRKGGFRPSSIAQNTRLINCLQKREPAHAD' A
#
# COMPACT_ATOMS: atom_id res chain seq x y z
N MET A 1 8.99 -6.09 -2.04
CA MET A 1 7.94 -6.06 -0.99
C MET A 1 7.87 -4.78 -0.15
N LYS A 2 8.98 -4.11 0.23
CA LYS A 2 8.94 -2.74 0.84
C LYS A 2 8.17 -1.70 0.01
N LEU A 3 8.19 -1.86 -1.32
CA LEU A 3 7.50 -1.00 -2.28
C LEU A 3 5.99 -0.91 -2.00
N ALA A 4 5.33 -2.02 -1.64
CA ALA A 4 3.87 -2.05 -1.46
C ALA A 4 3.40 -1.14 -0.31
N ASN A 5 4.13 -1.11 0.82
CA ASN A 5 3.79 -0.22 1.93
C ASN A 5 4.06 1.26 1.58
N ALA A 6 5.14 1.52 0.83
CA ALA A 6 5.43 2.85 0.33
C ALA A 6 4.32 3.32 -0.63
N THR A 7 3.83 2.46 -1.52
CA THR A 7 2.71 2.74 -2.42
C THR A 7 1.42 3.02 -1.65
N MET A 8 1.12 2.28 -0.57
CA MET A 8 -0.07 2.53 0.26
C MET A 8 0.01 3.86 1.03
N LEU A 9 1.20 4.21 1.54
CA LEU A 9 1.43 5.51 2.18
C LEU A 9 1.33 6.65 1.18
N LEU A 10 1.96 6.50 0.01
CA LEU A 10 1.91 7.49 -1.06
C LEU A 10 0.48 7.69 -1.58
N ALA A 11 -0.30 6.61 -1.69
CA ALA A 11 -1.71 6.69 -2.05
C ALA A 11 -2.54 7.43 -1.00
N ASN A 12 -2.31 7.20 0.29
CA ASN A 12 -2.98 7.97 1.36
C ASN A 12 -2.61 9.45 1.31
N GLN A 13 -1.34 9.76 1.04
CA GLN A 13 -0.83 11.12 0.97
C GLN A 13 -1.40 11.87 -0.26
N ALA A 14 -1.39 11.22 -1.42
CA ALA A 14 -2.03 11.72 -2.63
C ALA A 14 -3.54 11.91 -2.44
N LEU A 15 -4.21 10.98 -1.76
CA LEU A 15 -5.63 11.12 -1.45
C LEU A 15 -5.93 12.32 -0.54
N ALA A 16 -5.06 12.60 0.44
CA ALA A 16 -5.19 13.77 1.30
C ALA A 16 -4.99 15.10 0.54
N SER A 17 -4.18 15.08 -0.51
CA SER A 17 -3.94 16.22 -1.42
C SER A 17 -4.90 16.27 -2.61
N ASP A 18 -5.87 15.35 -2.70
CA ASP A 18 -6.76 15.14 -3.87
C ASP A 18 -5.99 14.95 -5.20
N ASP A 19 -4.77 14.41 -5.12
CA ASP A 19 -3.81 14.30 -6.21
C ASP A 19 -4.06 13.02 -7.03
N VAL A 20 -5.12 13.05 -7.84
CA VAL A 20 -5.58 11.93 -8.67
C VAL A 20 -4.52 11.49 -9.68
N ALA A 21 -3.65 12.40 -10.13
CA ALA A 21 -2.56 12.09 -11.05
C ALA A 21 -1.56 11.09 -10.44
N VAL A 22 -1.19 11.29 -9.18
CA VAL A 22 -0.29 10.37 -8.45
C VAL A 22 -0.95 9.03 -8.23
N LEU A 23 -2.24 9.01 -7.86
CA LEU A 23 -2.99 7.76 -7.70
C LEU A 23 -3.10 6.99 -9.03
N SER A 24 -3.32 7.69 -10.14
CA SER A 24 -3.35 7.08 -11.48
C SER A 24 -1.97 6.54 -11.89
N ALA A 25 -0.89 7.27 -11.58
CA ALA A 25 0.49 6.82 -11.81
C ALA A 25 0.88 5.60 -10.96
N LEU A 26 0.29 5.46 -9.77
CA LEU A 26 0.41 4.27 -8.93
C LEU A 26 -0.40 3.07 -9.47
N GLY A 27 -1.17 3.25 -10.54
CA GLY A 27 -1.98 2.21 -11.17
C GLY A 27 -3.41 2.10 -10.63
N PHE A 28 -3.88 3.04 -9.81
CA PHE A 28 -5.26 3.04 -9.35
C PHE A 28 -6.21 3.53 -10.45
N SER A 29 -7.23 2.73 -10.73
CA SER A 29 -8.35 3.16 -11.57
C SER A 29 -9.22 4.20 -10.85
N LEU A 30 -9.87 5.07 -11.61
CA LEU A 30 -10.72 6.14 -11.07
C LEU A 30 -11.81 5.61 -10.10
N ALA A 31 -12.36 4.43 -10.38
CA ALA A 31 -13.33 3.76 -9.50
C ALA A 31 -12.72 3.40 -8.12
N HIS A 32 -11.48 2.90 -8.10
CA HIS A 32 -10.76 2.62 -6.85
C HIS A 32 -10.36 3.90 -6.11
N ILE A 33 -10.04 4.98 -6.83
CA ILE A 33 -9.75 6.29 -6.23
C ILE A 33 -11.01 6.83 -5.53
N GLY A 34 -12.16 6.78 -6.19
CA GLY A 34 -13.44 7.17 -5.59
C GLY A 34 -13.82 6.30 -4.38
N GLU A 35 -13.52 5.00 -4.42
CA GLU A 35 -13.70 4.13 -3.26
C GLU A 35 -12.75 4.48 -2.11
N LEU A 36 -11.46 4.71 -2.39
CA LEU A 36 -10.48 5.14 -1.39
C LEU A 36 -10.93 6.45 -0.74
N ARG A 37 -11.39 7.42 -1.54
CA ARG A 37 -11.86 8.72 -1.06
C ARG A 37 -13.08 8.59 -0.16
N ARG A 38 -14.03 7.72 -0.50
CA ARG A 38 -15.19 7.41 0.35
C ARG A 38 -14.80 6.68 1.64
N LYS A 39 -13.79 5.82 1.60
CA LYS A 39 -13.30 5.06 2.76
C LYS A 39 -12.32 5.86 3.63
N GLY A 40 -11.79 6.98 3.16
CA GLY A 40 -10.75 7.76 3.84
C GLY A 40 -9.34 7.18 3.69
N GLY A 41 -9.07 6.44 2.61
CA GLY A 41 -7.77 5.83 2.31
C GLY A 41 -7.58 4.42 2.85
N PHE A 42 -6.34 3.94 2.80
CA PHE A 42 -5.94 2.66 3.37
C PHE A 42 -5.87 2.74 4.89
N ARG A 43 -6.55 1.82 5.57
CA ARG A 43 -6.50 1.73 7.03
C ARG A 43 -5.07 1.44 7.51
N PRO A 44 -4.60 2.12 8.57
CA PRO A 44 -3.28 1.87 9.14
C PRO A 44 -3.11 0.43 9.63
N SER A 45 -4.20 -0.21 10.09
CA SER A 45 -4.20 -1.63 10.46
C SER A 45 -3.82 -2.55 9.31
N SER A 46 -4.30 -2.29 8.08
CA SER A 46 -3.97 -3.09 6.89
C SER A 46 -2.53 -2.88 6.44
N ILE A 47 -2.01 -1.65 6.53
CA ILE A 47 -0.59 -1.33 6.24
C ILE A 47 0.33 -2.01 7.27
N ALA A 48 -0.03 -1.97 8.54
CA ALA A 48 0.73 -2.62 9.61
C ALA A 48 0.69 -4.15 9.49
N GLN A 49 -0.44 -4.72 9.08
CA GLN A 49 -0.58 -6.16 8.88
C GLN A 49 0.27 -6.64 7.69
N ASN A 50 0.29 -5.90 6.58
CA ASN A 50 1.21 -6.15 5.46
C ASN A 50 2.67 -6.04 5.90
N THR A 51 3.02 -5.03 6.71
CA THR A 51 4.37 -4.87 7.27
C THR A 51 4.79 -6.07 8.13
N ARG A 52 3.89 -6.55 9.00
CA ARG A 52 4.14 -7.74 9.83
C ARG A 52 4.27 -8.99 8.98
N LEU A 53 3.41 -9.16 7.97
CA LEU A 53 3.47 -10.31 7.06
C LEU A 53 4.79 -10.34 6.28
N ILE A 54 5.24 -9.19 5.76
CA ILE A 54 6.52 -9.04 5.06
C ILE A 54 7.69 -9.35 5.99
N ASN A 55 7.69 -8.82 7.21
CA ASN A 55 8.72 -9.13 8.20
C ASN A 55 8.73 -10.61 8.58
N CYS A 56 7.55 -11.25 8.69
CA CYS A 56 7.43 -12.69 8.94
C CYS A 56 7.92 -13.53 7.76
N LEU A 57 7.65 -13.12 6.51
CA LEU A 57 8.14 -13.80 5.31
C LEU A 57 9.66 -13.62 5.15
N GLN A 58 10.20 -12.43 5.41
CA GLN A 58 11.66 -12.20 5.43
C GLN A 58 12.35 -12.98 6.55
N LYS A 59 11.70 -13.15 7.72
CA LYS A 59 12.21 -14.01 8.79
C LYS A 59 12.13 -15.50 8.48
N ARG A 60 11.30 -15.92 7.53
CA ARG A 60 11.17 -17.31 7.08
C ARG A 60 12.13 -17.68 5.96
N GLU A 61 12.93 -16.73 5.46
CA GLU A 61 14.09 -17.01 4.60
C GLU A 61 15.35 -17.19 5.49
N PRO A 62 15.45 -18.32 6.21
CA PRO A 62 16.71 -19.04 6.16
C PRO A 62 16.47 -20.46 5.63
N ALA A 63 17.29 -20.82 4.64
CA ALA A 63 17.54 -22.18 4.16
C ALA A 63 16.47 -22.87 3.30
N HIS A 64 16.39 -22.49 2.02
CA HIS A 64 16.49 -23.50 0.96
C HIS A 64 17.04 -22.88 -0.33
N ALA A 65 18.36 -22.71 -0.33
CA ALA A 65 19.16 -22.64 -1.54
C ALA A 65 20.47 -23.38 -1.21
N ASP A 66 20.37 -24.70 -1.16
CA ASP A 66 21.26 -25.69 -1.83
C ASP A 66 20.76 -27.10 -1.51
#